data_AF-A0A9P1G4R5-F1
#
_entry.id   AF-A0A9P1G4R5-F1
#
_cell.length_a   1.000
_cell.length_b   1.000
_cell.length_c   1.000
_cell.angle_alpha   90.00
_cell.angle_beta   90.00
_cell.angle_gamma   90.00
#
_symmetry.space_group_name_H-M   'P 1'
#
loop_
_entity.id
_entity.type
_entity.pdbx_description
1 polymer ?
#
loop_
_entity_poly.entity_id
_entity_poly.type
_entity_poly.pdbx_seq_one_letter_code
_entity_poly.pdbx_strand_id
1 'polypeptide(L)'
;MSERDSHRQSHTAEEKMIADKIQKLSQLLELDEDSFAEQFADFHPIAQHKFESAGLEPLMAWKAALSLALKDSNLRNHHPQGELRKALTRAFGWGCSTSGIEQAFSGIRALTNSKGSMTEIALRDEVFLLSAQHFSQAEDEELVRAAAVLWAKFFGPVKTTGSDSTMRSVAASRAWQKRRKDEVDRTLQVFRKRRAAAVAAEVNAAEPSAFQCPSDEHWTEKHEAEAQLQKKRRRERALDTAAGKGLTAEELQQEIGHDPGQAVAAHKAAQKLKEAMQKEKALQSISAICRGKKIFLPAGKPATGNDALDRHMTSMSAMFESSPLKAEIFVINEIVHPPEELLWNAFLSGSFLLSAQAFCSGNGPAVKYINTMSIRRSVFCSSGFQSDFPGLVALVVARMADPDSKWKLLSDSHQFFAVLTRAEAKQRAASELLAFVTETEIGSILSAFPEQKTVVDLRCKLLTRSSAVSFLAKVEFKKSGMCGS
;
A
#
# COMPACT_ATOMS: atom_id res chain seq x y z
N MET A 1 53.01 -26.40 5.19
CA MET A 1 52.89 -24.99 5.62
C MET A 1 51.80 -24.33 4.78
N SER A 2 50.60 -24.06 5.27
CA SER A 2 49.62 -24.89 5.98
C SER A 2 48.28 -24.22 5.69
N GLU A 3 47.22 -24.93 5.29
CA GLU A 3 45.85 -24.36 5.19
C GLU A 3 45.40 -23.72 6.52
N ARG A 4 46.00 -24.16 7.64
CA ARG A 4 45.83 -23.53 8.96
C ARG A 4 46.37 -22.10 9.03
N ASP A 5 47.43 -21.78 8.27
CA ASP A 5 47.98 -20.42 8.26
C ASP A 5 47.11 -19.46 7.43
N SER A 6 46.45 -19.98 6.38
CA SER A 6 45.46 -19.24 5.57
C SER A 6 44.19 -18.91 6.36
N HIS A 7 43.59 -19.88 7.05
CA HIS A 7 42.42 -19.64 7.93
C HIS A 7 42.75 -18.74 9.13
N ARG A 8 43.96 -18.83 9.67
CA ARG A 8 44.39 -17.98 10.77
C ARG A 8 44.60 -16.53 10.32
N GLN A 9 45.09 -16.33 9.10
CA GLN A 9 45.22 -14.99 8.50
C GLN A 9 43.85 -14.36 8.17
N SER A 10 42.88 -15.13 7.67
CA SER A 10 41.52 -14.62 7.38
C SER A 10 40.78 -14.20 8.65
N HIS A 11 40.83 -15.01 9.72
CA HIS A 11 40.23 -14.65 11.01
C HIS A 11 40.83 -13.37 11.60
N THR A 12 42.16 -13.21 11.54
CA THR A 12 42.82 -12.00 12.06
C THR A 12 42.50 -10.73 11.26
N ALA A 13 42.10 -10.85 9.99
CA ALA A 13 41.68 -9.73 9.17
C ALA A 13 40.23 -9.30 9.47
N GLU A 14 39.34 -10.27 9.71
CA GLU A 14 37.95 -10.02 10.11
C GLU A 14 37.87 -9.40 11.51
N GLU A 15 38.66 -9.90 12.46
CA GLU A 15 38.74 -9.35 13.83
C GLU A 15 39.19 -7.88 13.81
N LYS A 16 40.19 -7.54 12.99
CA LYS A 16 40.63 -6.15 12.81
C LYS A 16 39.56 -5.27 12.17
N MET A 17 38.86 -5.79 11.16
CA MET A 17 37.77 -5.05 10.53
C MET A 17 36.59 -4.79 11.49
N ILE A 18 36.30 -5.74 12.39
CA ILE A 18 35.26 -5.59 13.41
C ILE A 18 35.70 -4.58 14.48
N ALA A 19 36.95 -4.66 14.94
CA ALA A 19 37.51 -3.69 15.90
C ALA A 19 37.45 -2.25 15.35
N ASP A 20 37.87 -2.04 14.10
CA ASP A 20 37.79 -0.72 13.44
C ASP A 20 36.35 -0.18 13.34
N LYS A 21 35.37 -1.08 13.17
CA LYS A 21 33.94 -0.71 13.11
C LYS A 21 33.38 -0.37 14.49
N ILE A 22 33.76 -1.13 15.51
CA ILE A 22 33.41 -0.88 16.91
C ILE A 22 33.93 0.49 17.31
N GLN A 23 35.22 0.77 17.05
CA GLN A 23 35.84 2.06 17.35
C GLN A 23 35.10 3.24 16.70
N LYS A 24 34.80 3.14 15.39
CA LYS A 24 34.08 4.19 14.66
C LYS A 24 32.67 4.42 15.21
N LEU A 25 31.97 3.36 15.58
CA LEU A 25 30.62 3.45 16.15
C LEU A 25 30.66 4.02 17.57
N SER A 26 31.63 3.63 18.40
CA SER A 26 31.83 4.19 19.74
C SER A 26 32.07 5.69 19.69
N GLN A 27 32.94 6.14 18.78
CA GLN A 27 33.21 7.58 18.57
C GLN A 27 31.97 8.35 18.08
N LEU A 28 31.24 7.79 17.11
CA LEU A 28 30.06 8.45 16.54
C LEU A 28 28.89 8.54 17.54
N LEU A 29 28.76 7.54 18.41
CA LEU A 29 27.60 7.38 19.28
C LEU A 29 27.87 7.82 20.73
N GLU A 30 29.10 8.23 21.03
CA GLU A 30 29.61 8.56 22.36
C GLU A 30 29.43 7.39 23.34
N LEU A 31 29.88 6.20 22.93
CA LEU A 31 29.84 4.98 23.75
C LEU A 31 31.22 4.68 24.32
N ASP A 32 31.24 3.99 25.46
CA ASP A 32 32.48 3.41 25.99
C ASP A 32 32.93 2.26 25.09
N GLU A 33 34.10 2.41 24.47
CA GLU A 33 34.59 1.49 23.43
C GLU A 33 34.85 0.09 23.98
N ASP A 34 35.49 0.01 25.15
CA ASP A 34 35.83 -1.25 25.80
C ASP A 34 34.56 -2.00 26.22
N SER A 35 33.62 -1.32 26.90
CA SER A 35 32.33 -1.92 27.26
C SER A 35 31.51 -2.31 26.03
N PHE A 36 31.54 -1.54 24.94
CA PHE A 36 30.80 -1.88 23.73
C PHE A 36 31.39 -3.09 23.01
N ALA A 37 32.72 -3.21 22.97
CA ALA A 37 33.42 -4.34 22.37
C ALA A 37 33.13 -5.65 23.11
N GLU A 38 33.20 -5.64 24.44
CA GLU A 38 32.90 -6.81 25.28
C GLU A 38 31.45 -7.27 25.10
N GLN A 39 30.50 -6.32 25.16
CA GLN A 39 29.08 -6.63 24.97
C GLN A 39 28.79 -7.14 23.55
N PHE A 40 29.46 -6.59 22.54
CA PHE A 40 29.31 -7.09 21.17
C PHE A 40 29.81 -8.54 21.05
N ALA A 41 30.97 -8.87 21.63
CA ALA A 41 31.53 -10.21 21.61
C ALA A 41 30.63 -11.25 22.30
N ASP A 42 29.97 -10.87 23.40
CA ASP A 42 29.06 -11.73 24.15
C ASP A 42 27.78 -12.06 23.36
N PHE A 43 27.20 -11.05 22.70
CA PHE A 43 25.88 -11.18 22.06
C PHE A 43 25.92 -11.52 20.57
N HIS A 44 27.03 -11.24 19.87
CA HIS A 44 27.17 -11.51 18.44
C HIS A 44 26.95 -12.99 18.07
N PRO A 45 27.57 -13.98 18.74
CA PRO A 45 27.36 -15.39 18.41
C PRO A 45 25.91 -15.85 18.60
N ILE A 46 25.22 -15.29 19.60
CA ILE A 46 23.82 -15.60 19.90
C ILE A 46 22.91 -15.01 18.80
N ALA A 47 23.16 -13.76 18.42
CA ALA A 47 22.42 -13.10 17.34
C ALA A 47 22.65 -13.80 16.00
N GLN A 48 23.89 -14.17 15.68
CA GLN A 48 24.24 -14.91 14.46
C GLN A 48 23.55 -16.28 14.41
N HIS A 49 23.59 -17.05 15.50
CA HIS A 49 22.88 -18.32 15.57
C HIS A 49 21.37 -18.13 15.37
N LYS A 50 20.75 -17.08 15.93
CA LYS A 50 19.32 -16.79 15.72
C LYS A 50 19.00 -16.36 14.28
N PHE A 51 19.89 -15.65 13.62
CA PHE A 51 19.78 -15.30 12.20
C PHE A 51 19.79 -16.57 11.33
N GLU A 52 20.78 -17.45 11.53
CA GLU A 52 20.98 -18.65 10.72
C GLU A 52 19.94 -19.75 11.00
N SER A 53 19.56 -19.99 12.27
CA SER A 53 18.66 -21.08 12.66
C SER A 53 17.17 -20.76 12.48
N ALA A 54 16.77 -19.50 12.62
CA ALA A 54 15.37 -19.09 12.59
C ALA A 54 15.00 -18.25 11.35
N GLY A 55 15.96 -17.96 10.46
CA GLY A 55 15.74 -17.17 9.25
C GLY A 55 15.22 -15.76 9.54
N LEU A 56 15.56 -15.21 10.71
CA LEU A 56 15.11 -13.88 11.11
C LEU A 56 15.89 -12.81 10.36
N GLU A 57 15.26 -11.66 10.12
CA GLU A 57 15.97 -10.46 9.67
C GLU A 57 17.10 -10.10 10.67
N PRO A 58 18.25 -9.58 10.20
CA PRO A 58 19.44 -9.35 11.05
C PRO A 58 19.13 -8.55 12.33
N LEU A 59 18.33 -7.50 12.21
CA LEU A 59 17.90 -6.68 13.34
C LEU A 59 17.01 -7.45 14.33
N MET A 60 16.10 -8.29 13.83
CA MET A 60 15.22 -9.10 14.69
C MET A 60 15.99 -10.19 15.43
N ALA A 61 17.05 -10.72 14.81
CA ALA A 61 17.96 -11.66 15.48
C ALA A 61 18.70 -11.01 16.66
N TRP A 62 19.19 -9.77 16.51
CA TRP A 62 19.77 -8.99 17.61
C TRP A 62 18.77 -8.68 18.72
N LYS A 63 17.53 -8.28 18.37
CA LYS A 63 16.46 -8.05 19.36
C LYS A 63 16.14 -9.32 20.16
N ALA A 64 16.09 -10.48 19.49
CA ALA A 64 15.85 -11.75 20.13
C ALA A 64 16.99 -12.17 21.08
N ALA A 65 18.24 -11.92 20.70
CA ALA A 65 19.41 -12.19 21.54
C ALA A 65 19.39 -11.37 22.84
N LEU A 66 19.15 -10.06 22.76
CA LEU A 66 19.06 -9.20 23.95
C LEU A 66 17.85 -9.52 24.83
N SER A 67 16.73 -9.92 24.22
CA SER A 67 15.51 -10.29 24.96
C SER A 67 15.67 -11.58 25.78
N LEU A 68 16.60 -12.46 25.42
CA LEU A 68 16.91 -13.66 26.20
C LEU A 68 17.62 -13.30 27.51
N ALA A 69 18.60 -12.39 27.45
CA ALA A 69 19.32 -11.93 28.65
C ALA A 69 18.43 -11.12 29.61
N LEU A 70 17.36 -10.49 29.12
CA LEU A 70 16.39 -9.77 29.96
C LEU A 70 15.47 -10.68 30.78
N LYS A 71 15.26 -11.92 30.35
CA LYS A 71 14.35 -12.87 31.02
C LYS A 71 14.95 -13.48 32.28
N ASP A 72 16.27 -13.46 32.40
CA ASP A 72 17.00 -14.04 33.54
C ASP A 72 17.81 -12.97 34.26
N SER A 73 17.48 -12.74 35.54
CA SER A 73 18.14 -11.74 36.38
C SER A 73 19.62 -12.05 36.60
N ASN A 74 20.04 -13.32 36.57
CA ASN A 74 21.43 -13.70 36.74
C ASN A 74 22.24 -13.38 35.48
N LEU A 75 21.71 -13.69 34.30
CA LEU A 75 22.35 -13.35 33.02
C LEU A 75 22.48 -11.84 32.83
N ARG A 76 21.49 -11.05 33.24
CA ARG A 76 21.55 -9.58 33.16
C ARG A 76 22.68 -8.96 34.01
N ASN A 77 23.06 -9.60 35.11
CA ASN A 77 24.12 -9.11 35.99
C ASN A 77 25.52 -9.53 35.49
N HIS A 78 25.63 -10.68 34.83
CA HIS A 78 26.91 -11.20 34.32
C HIS A 78 27.23 -10.71 32.89
N HIS A 79 26.20 -10.38 32.10
CA HIS A 79 26.35 -9.85 30.75
C HIS A 79 25.64 -8.49 30.63
N PRO A 80 26.32 -7.38 30.99
CA PRO A 80 25.78 -6.06 30.79
C PRO A 80 25.48 -5.84 29.29
N GLN A 81 24.52 -4.98 28.96
CA GLN A 81 24.12 -4.73 27.57
C GLN A 81 23.82 -3.25 27.31
N GLY A 82 24.31 -2.37 28.19
CA GLY A 82 23.96 -0.95 28.20
C GLY A 82 24.39 -0.23 26.93
N GLU A 83 25.66 -0.34 26.55
CA GLU A 83 26.24 0.33 25.39
C GLU A 83 25.78 -0.32 24.08
N LEU A 84 25.73 -1.65 24.04
CA LEU A 84 25.19 -2.39 22.90
C LEU A 84 23.73 -2.03 22.60
N ARG A 85 22.91 -1.85 23.64
CA ARG A 85 21.51 -1.44 23.47
C ARG A 85 21.41 0.00 22.95
N LYS A 86 22.26 0.93 23.40
CA LYS A 86 22.30 2.29 22.85
C LYS A 86 22.65 2.27 21.36
N ALA A 87 23.68 1.50 20.99
CA ALA A 87 24.11 1.34 19.60
C ALA A 87 22.99 0.75 18.73
N LEU A 88 22.39 -0.36 19.14
CA LEU A 88 21.33 -1.02 18.40
C LEU A 88 20.07 -0.15 18.33
N THR A 89 19.69 0.55 19.40
CA THR A 89 18.53 1.47 19.38
C THR A 89 18.70 2.56 18.33
N ARG A 90 19.91 3.14 18.21
CA ARG A 90 20.22 4.11 17.15
C ARG A 90 20.23 3.42 15.77
N ALA A 91 20.76 2.20 15.65
CA ALA A 91 20.72 1.44 14.40
C ALA A 91 19.29 1.06 13.98
N PHE A 92 18.37 0.77 14.92
CA PHE A 92 16.94 0.59 14.66
C PHE A 92 16.27 1.91 14.25
N GLY A 93 16.70 3.03 14.81
CA GLY A 93 16.20 4.36 14.45
C GLY A 93 16.72 4.91 13.12
N TRP A 94 17.94 4.54 12.72
CA TRP A 94 18.58 4.96 11.47
C TRP A 94 18.41 3.96 10.33
N GLY A 95 18.28 2.67 10.67
CA GLY A 95 17.83 1.61 9.79
C GLY A 95 16.34 1.76 9.55
N CYS A 96 15.94 2.90 8.96
CA CYS A 96 14.62 3.11 8.42
C CYS A 96 14.31 1.89 7.56
N SER A 97 13.31 1.11 7.98
CA SER A 97 12.57 0.25 7.07
C SER A 97 12.11 1.16 5.93
N THR A 98 12.81 1.05 4.80
CA THR A 98 12.50 1.79 3.57
C THR A 98 11.09 1.43 3.09
N SER A 99 10.47 0.35 3.55
CA SER A 99 9.10 0.02 3.16
C SER A 99 8.06 0.90 3.83
N GLY A 100 8.13 1.14 5.15
CA GLY A 100 7.05 1.84 5.86
C GLY A 100 7.08 3.35 5.67
N ILE A 101 8.27 3.94 5.81
CA ILE A 101 8.45 5.40 5.73
C ILE A 101 8.36 5.87 4.27
N GLU A 102 8.88 5.13 3.28
CA GLU A 102 8.75 5.52 1.87
C GLU A 102 7.34 5.26 1.31
N GLN A 103 6.62 4.24 1.80
CA GLN A 103 5.18 4.09 1.49
C GLN A 103 4.37 5.20 2.14
N ALA A 104 4.64 5.53 3.41
CA ALA A 104 4.01 6.66 4.08
C ALA A 104 4.32 7.97 3.34
N PHE A 105 5.59 8.25 2.99
CA PHE A 105 5.94 9.42 2.19
C PHE A 105 5.35 9.38 0.80
N SER A 106 5.20 8.22 0.16
CA SER A 106 4.53 8.10 -1.14
C SER A 106 3.03 8.38 -1.04
N GLY A 107 2.38 7.89 0.02
CA GLY A 107 0.98 8.19 0.35
C GLY A 107 0.77 9.66 0.71
N ILE A 108 1.65 10.22 1.53
CA ILE A 108 1.68 11.64 1.89
C ILE A 108 1.91 12.49 0.64
N ARG A 109 2.85 12.13 -0.24
CA ARG A 109 3.15 12.85 -1.48
C ARG A 109 1.97 12.81 -2.45
N ALA A 110 1.26 11.67 -2.54
CA ALA A 110 0.02 11.55 -3.30
C ALA A 110 -1.12 12.43 -2.72
N LEU A 111 -1.19 12.58 -1.40
CA LEU A 111 -2.17 13.44 -0.72
C LEU A 111 -1.82 14.93 -0.79
N THR A 112 -0.55 15.31 -0.61
CA THR A 112 -0.11 16.71 -0.71
C THR A 112 -0.21 17.23 -2.14
N ASN A 113 -0.03 16.38 -3.15
CA ASN A 113 -0.24 16.74 -4.56
C ASN A 113 -1.72 16.97 -4.89
N SER A 114 -2.66 16.35 -4.16
CA SER A 114 -4.10 16.48 -4.41
C SER A 114 -4.81 17.47 -3.46
N LYS A 115 -4.18 17.87 -2.35
CA LYS A 115 -4.79 18.70 -1.30
C LYS A 115 -3.82 19.76 -0.74
N GLY A 116 -3.28 20.65 -1.57
CA GLY A 116 -2.38 21.75 -1.18
C GLY A 116 -2.94 22.81 -0.18
N SER A 117 -4.11 22.57 0.41
CA SER A 117 -4.78 23.46 1.37
C SER A 117 -5.01 22.84 2.75
N MET A 118 -4.37 21.72 3.11
CA MET A 118 -4.53 21.18 4.46
C MET A 118 -3.69 21.95 5.48
N THR A 119 -4.30 22.15 6.65
CA THR A 119 -3.68 22.78 7.81
C THR A 119 -2.61 21.85 8.38
N GLU A 120 -1.53 22.37 8.94
CA GLU A 120 -0.42 21.54 9.48
C GLU A 120 -0.90 20.51 10.52
N ILE A 121 -1.91 20.87 11.32
CA ILE A 121 -2.54 19.98 12.31
C ILE A 121 -3.28 18.84 11.59
N ALA A 122 -4.10 19.16 10.60
CA ALA A 122 -4.84 18.15 9.83
C ALA A 122 -3.90 17.26 8.99
N LEU A 123 -2.80 17.83 8.47
CA LEU A 123 -1.76 17.07 7.78
C LEU A 123 -1.08 16.11 8.76
N ARG A 124 -0.75 16.56 9.98
CA ARG A 124 -0.18 15.72 11.03
C ARG A 124 -1.14 14.59 11.44
N ASP A 125 -2.43 14.87 11.57
CA ASP A 125 -3.44 13.87 11.92
C ASP A 125 -3.63 12.84 10.78
N GLU A 126 -3.69 13.27 9.52
CA GLU A 126 -3.78 12.37 8.36
C GLU A 126 -2.48 11.55 8.18
N VAL A 127 -1.31 12.17 8.37
CA VAL A 127 0.00 11.50 8.38
C VAL A 127 0.06 10.43 9.48
N PHE A 128 -0.44 10.74 10.67
CA PHE A 128 -0.53 9.80 11.78
C PHE A 128 -1.44 8.61 11.43
N LEU A 129 -2.64 8.88 10.90
CA LEU A 129 -3.59 7.85 10.49
C LEU A 129 -3.05 6.94 9.38
N LEU A 130 -2.31 7.48 8.41
CA LEU A 130 -1.68 6.70 7.34
C LEU A 130 -0.50 5.89 7.86
N SER A 131 0.24 6.42 8.83
CA SER A 131 1.34 5.70 9.49
C SER A 131 0.84 4.56 10.38
N ALA A 132 -0.43 4.61 10.80
CA ALA A 132 -1.09 3.58 11.60
C ALA A 132 -1.83 2.51 10.75
N GLN A 133 -1.88 2.63 9.41
CA GLN A 133 -2.58 1.65 8.55
C GLN A 133 -2.05 0.21 8.61
N HIS A 134 -0.88 0.00 9.21
CA HIS A 134 -0.26 -1.31 9.39
C HIS A 134 -0.30 -1.81 10.83
N PHE A 135 -1.05 -1.15 11.72
CA PHE A 135 -1.18 -1.60 13.09
C PHE A 135 -1.98 -2.90 13.10
N SER A 136 -1.51 -3.86 13.90
CA SER A 136 -2.30 -5.04 14.21
C SER A 136 -3.52 -4.63 15.06
N GLN A 137 -4.57 -5.44 15.02
CA GLN A 137 -5.79 -5.20 15.82
C GLN A 137 -5.47 -5.00 17.32
N ALA A 138 -4.46 -5.71 17.84
CA ALA A 138 -4.03 -5.57 19.23
C ALA A 138 -3.41 -4.19 19.54
N GLU A 139 -2.64 -3.63 18.61
CA GLU A 139 -2.03 -2.30 18.73
C GLU A 139 -3.08 -1.19 18.61
N ASP A 140 -4.08 -1.36 17.74
CA ASP A 140 -5.22 -0.46 17.65
C ASP A 140 -6.05 -0.45 18.95
N GLU A 141 -6.32 -1.61 19.53
CA GLU A 141 -7.04 -1.72 20.81
C GLU A 141 -6.28 -1.11 21.99
N GLU A 142 -4.94 -1.15 21.96
CA GLU A 142 -4.08 -0.50 22.96
C GLU A 142 -4.04 1.02 22.77
N LEU A 143 -3.95 1.50 21.52
CA LEU A 143 -4.02 2.91 21.19
C LEU A 143 -5.37 3.53 21.59
N VAL A 144 -6.48 2.83 21.30
CA VAL A 144 -7.83 3.26 21.67
C VAL A 144 -7.99 3.33 23.19
N ARG A 145 -7.45 2.36 23.93
CA ARG A 145 -7.42 2.41 25.40
C ARG A 145 -6.64 3.61 25.93
N ALA A 146 -5.44 3.87 25.39
CA ALA A 146 -4.63 5.02 25.78
C ALA A 146 -5.32 6.36 25.46
N ALA A 147 -5.93 6.46 24.27
CA ALA A 147 -6.69 7.63 23.84
C ALA A 147 -7.92 7.89 24.73
N ALA A 148 -8.65 6.83 25.12
CA ALA A 148 -9.79 6.95 26.02
C ALA A 148 -9.40 7.49 27.41
N VAL A 149 -8.24 7.08 27.94
CA VAL A 149 -7.71 7.60 29.22
C VAL A 149 -7.37 9.10 29.10
N LEU A 150 -6.70 9.50 28.02
CA LEU A 150 -6.39 10.91 27.78
C LEU A 150 -7.65 11.74 27.56
N TRP A 151 -8.62 11.21 26.82
CA TRP A 151 -9.90 11.89 26.58
C TRP A 151 -10.66 12.11 27.89
N ALA A 152 -10.77 11.07 28.72
CA ALA A 152 -11.41 11.19 30.03
C ALA A 152 -10.71 12.22 30.93
N LYS A 153 -9.38 12.32 30.85
CA LYS A 153 -8.58 13.29 31.59
C LYS A 153 -8.82 14.74 31.16
N PHE A 154 -8.94 15.00 29.85
CA PHE A 154 -9.04 16.37 29.32
C PHE A 154 -10.48 16.85 29.07
N PHE A 155 -11.39 15.94 28.77
CA PHE A 155 -12.76 16.24 28.34
C PHE A 155 -13.84 15.57 29.19
N GLY A 156 -13.44 14.79 30.20
CA GLY A 156 -14.34 14.04 31.08
C GLY A 156 -14.81 12.71 30.49
N PRO A 157 -15.38 11.82 31.32
CA PRO A 157 -15.85 10.51 30.89
C PRO A 157 -17.05 10.65 29.93
N VAL A 158 -17.02 9.89 28.84
CA VAL A 158 -18.12 9.84 27.87
C VAL A 158 -19.35 9.24 28.56
N LYS A 159 -20.41 10.05 28.74
CA LYS A 159 -21.65 9.58 29.34
C LYS A 159 -22.36 8.64 28.37
N THR A 160 -22.46 7.36 28.74
CA THR A 160 -23.31 6.37 28.08
C THR A 160 -24.76 6.57 28.51
N THR A 161 -25.40 7.65 28.06
CA THR A 161 -26.83 7.85 28.29
C THR A 161 -27.51 8.12 26.96
N GLY A 162 -28.30 7.14 26.51
CA GLY A 162 -29.15 7.26 25.33
C GLY A 162 -30.23 8.31 25.55
N SER A 163 -30.13 9.44 24.86
CA SER A 163 -31.28 10.23 24.42
C SER A 163 -30.85 11.23 23.36
N ASP A 164 -31.34 11.02 22.13
CA ASP A 164 -31.71 12.03 21.12
C ASP A 164 -31.12 13.45 21.21
N SER A 165 -29.81 13.59 20.99
CA SER A 165 -29.16 14.89 20.74
C SER A 165 -28.52 14.99 19.35
N THR A 166 -28.76 14.03 18.47
CA THR A 166 -27.98 13.87 17.22
C THR A 166 -28.38 14.87 16.12
N MET A 167 -29.54 15.53 16.20
CA MET A 167 -29.97 16.48 15.15
C MET A 167 -29.55 17.94 15.36
N ARG A 168 -29.26 18.39 16.59
CA ARG A 168 -28.77 19.77 16.81
C ARG A 168 -27.27 19.96 16.53
N SER A 169 -26.49 18.88 16.54
CA SER A 169 -25.03 18.95 16.35
C SER A 169 -24.60 19.14 14.90
N VAL A 170 -25.35 18.66 13.90
CA VAL A 170 -24.91 18.71 12.50
C VAL A 170 -24.92 20.14 11.93
N ALA A 171 -25.94 20.94 12.26
CA ALA A 171 -26.00 22.34 11.83
C ALA A 171 -24.98 23.23 12.55
N ALA A 172 -24.80 23.03 13.87
CA ALA A 172 -23.79 23.72 14.66
C ALA A 172 -22.37 23.31 14.26
N SER A 173 -22.14 22.03 13.95
CA SER A 173 -20.85 21.50 13.46
C SER A 173 -20.51 22.06 12.08
N ARG A 174 -21.48 22.18 11.16
CA ARG A 174 -21.24 22.80 9.85
C ARG A 174 -20.90 24.29 9.96
N ALA A 175 -21.58 25.03 10.84
CA ALA A 175 -21.29 26.44 11.10
C ALA A 175 -19.92 26.64 11.77
N TRP A 176 -19.57 25.77 12.72
CA TRP A 176 -18.26 25.77 13.39
C TRP A 176 -17.13 25.35 12.45
N GLN A 177 -17.32 24.32 11.63
CA GLN A 177 -16.35 23.90 10.59
C GLN A 177 -16.13 25.01 9.56
N LYS A 178 -17.18 25.75 9.17
CA LYS A 178 -17.05 26.89 8.26
C LYS A 178 -16.26 28.04 8.89
N ARG A 179 -16.59 28.45 10.14
CA ARG A 179 -15.84 29.48 10.86
C ARG A 179 -14.38 29.10 11.10
N ARG A 180 -14.12 27.85 11.49
CA ARG A 180 -12.77 27.32 11.70
C ARG A 180 -11.99 27.25 10.40
N LYS A 181 -12.62 26.90 9.28
CA LYS A 181 -11.99 26.93 7.95
C LYS A 181 -11.62 28.36 7.54
N ASP A 182 -12.54 29.31 7.71
CA ASP A 182 -12.30 30.72 7.37
C ASP A 182 -11.20 31.34 8.26
N GLU A 183 -11.14 30.96 9.53
CA GLU A 183 -10.11 31.40 10.49
C GLU A 183 -8.74 30.78 10.19
N VAL A 184 -8.70 29.48 9.90
CA VAL A 184 -7.44 28.81 9.55
C VAL A 184 -6.93 29.25 8.18
N ASP A 185 -7.80 29.46 7.19
CA ASP A 185 -7.40 30.03 5.89
C ASP A 185 -6.80 31.43 6.05
N ARG A 186 -7.35 32.27 6.94
CA ARG A 186 -6.77 33.57 7.28
C ARG A 186 -5.41 33.44 7.98
N THR A 187 -5.29 32.49 8.91
CA THR A 187 -4.05 32.29 9.68
C THR A 187 -2.92 31.73 8.79
N LEU A 188 -3.24 30.79 7.90
CA LEU A 188 -2.33 30.25 6.89
C LEU A 188 -1.93 31.31 5.86
N GLN A 189 -2.85 32.19 5.45
CA GLN A 189 -2.51 33.33 4.59
C GLN A 189 -1.52 34.28 5.27
N VAL A 190 -1.71 34.59 6.55
CA VAL A 190 -0.78 35.43 7.31
C VAL A 190 0.59 34.75 7.46
N PHE A 191 0.61 33.45 7.75
CA PHE A 191 1.84 32.67 7.86
C PHE A 191 2.61 32.57 6.53
N ARG A 192 1.92 32.28 5.42
CA ARG A 192 2.51 32.24 4.07
C ARG A 192 3.08 33.61 3.69
N LYS A 193 2.34 34.70 3.94
CA LYS A 193 2.83 36.07 3.72
C LYS A 193 4.07 36.41 4.55
N ARG A 194 4.12 36.01 5.83
CA ARG A 194 5.28 36.21 6.70
C ARG A 194 6.49 35.41 6.24
N ARG A 195 6.30 34.15 5.82
CA ARG A 195 7.37 33.29 5.33
C ARG A 195 7.90 33.76 3.97
N ALA A 196 7.02 34.20 3.07
CA ALA A 196 7.42 34.82 1.80
C ALA A 196 8.23 36.09 2.05
N ALA A 197 7.79 36.97 2.95
CA ALA A 197 8.52 38.17 3.33
C ALA A 197 9.88 37.86 4.00
N ALA A 198 9.96 36.82 4.83
CA ALA A 198 11.21 36.38 5.46
C ALA A 198 12.21 35.82 4.43
N VAL A 199 11.75 35.01 3.48
CA VAL A 199 12.60 34.48 2.39
C VAL A 199 13.04 35.61 1.46
N ALA A 200 12.15 36.56 1.12
CA ALA A 200 12.53 37.73 0.34
C ALA A 200 13.57 38.59 1.07
N ALA A 201 13.45 38.73 2.39
CA ALA A 201 14.43 39.44 3.21
C ALA A 201 15.78 38.70 3.27
N GLU A 202 15.80 37.36 3.40
CA GLU A 202 17.04 36.56 3.35
C GLU A 202 17.72 36.62 1.98
N VAL A 203 16.94 36.56 0.90
CA VAL A 203 17.46 36.65 -0.48
C VAL A 203 18.04 38.05 -0.76
N ASN A 204 17.43 39.10 -0.21
CA ASN A 204 17.92 40.48 -0.33
C ASN A 204 19.09 40.79 0.63
N ALA A 205 19.20 40.07 1.75
CA ALA A 205 20.28 40.22 2.74
C ALA A 205 21.53 39.39 2.38
N ALA A 206 21.39 38.35 1.57
CA ALA A 206 22.52 37.65 0.98
C ALA A 206 23.17 38.56 -0.07
N GLU A 207 24.40 39.05 0.20
CA GLU A 207 25.20 39.69 -0.84
C GLU A 207 25.35 38.71 -2.01
N PRO A 208 25.25 39.19 -3.27
CA PRO A 208 25.37 38.34 -4.44
C PRO A 208 26.79 37.78 -4.47
N SER A 209 26.96 36.57 -3.92
CA SER A 209 28.12 35.74 -4.18
C SER A 209 28.19 35.63 -5.70
N ALA A 210 29.19 36.29 -6.29
CA ALA A 210 29.48 36.24 -7.71
C ALA A 210 29.76 34.79 -8.09
N PHE A 211 28.71 34.05 -8.36
CA PHE A 211 28.79 32.79 -9.07
C PHE A 211 29.34 33.18 -10.43
N GLN A 212 30.64 32.96 -10.64
CA GLN A 212 31.26 33.14 -11.94
C GLN A 212 30.52 32.21 -12.89
N CYS A 213 29.66 32.79 -13.72
CA CYS A 213 29.00 32.09 -14.79
C CYS A 213 30.12 31.46 -15.63
N PRO A 214 30.15 30.12 -15.82
CA PRO A 214 31.09 29.50 -16.74
C PRO A 214 30.94 30.21 -18.09
N SER A 215 32.05 30.58 -18.71
CA SER A 215 32.08 31.31 -19.98
C SER A 215 31.08 30.75 -20.99
N ASP A 216 30.46 31.65 -21.77
CA ASP A 216 29.38 31.40 -22.74
C ASP A 216 29.67 30.30 -23.80
N GLU A 217 30.87 29.73 -23.84
CA GLU A 217 31.31 28.71 -24.80
C GLU A 217 30.55 27.36 -24.71
N HIS A 218 29.82 27.10 -23.62
CA HIS A 218 29.05 25.85 -23.45
C HIS A 218 27.52 26.07 -23.39
N TRP A 219 27.04 27.30 -23.59
CA TRP A 219 25.60 27.57 -23.68
C TRP A 219 25.08 27.15 -25.06
N THR A 220 24.35 26.04 -25.11
CA THR A 220 23.83 25.48 -26.36
C THR A 220 22.35 25.81 -26.50
N GLU A 221 21.81 25.65 -27.71
CA GLU A 221 20.37 25.77 -27.97
C GLU A 221 19.52 24.86 -27.06
N LYS A 222 20.05 23.71 -26.62
CA LYS A 222 19.40 22.83 -25.63
C LYS A 222 19.33 23.47 -24.24
N HIS A 223 20.36 24.21 -23.84
CA HIS A 223 20.37 24.94 -22.57
C HIS A 223 19.39 26.12 -22.61
N GLU A 224 19.28 26.80 -23.75
CA GLU A 224 18.27 27.85 -23.96
C GLU A 224 16.84 27.28 -23.93
N ALA A 225 16.59 26.16 -24.61
CA ALA A 225 15.29 25.48 -24.60
C ALA A 225 14.91 24.99 -23.19
N GLU A 226 15.85 24.40 -22.45
CA GLU A 226 15.63 23.98 -21.05
C GLU A 226 15.39 25.20 -20.14
N ALA A 227 16.15 26.30 -20.30
CA ALA A 227 15.94 27.53 -19.55
C ALA A 227 14.54 28.12 -19.81
N GLN A 228 14.07 28.11 -21.06
CA GLN A 228 12.70 28.53 -21.41
C GLN A 228 11.65 27.59 -20.83
N LEU A 229 11.90 26.28 -20.83
CA LEU A 229 11.02 25.29 -20.22
C LEU A 229 10.93 25.43 -18.70
N GLN A 230 12.05 25.73 -18.03
CA GLN A 230 12.09 26.03 -16.59
C GLN A 230 11.37 27.36 -16.28
N LYS A 231 11.56 28.40 -17.11
CA LYS A 231 10.77 29.66 -16.99
C LYS A 231 9.27 29.40 -17.15
N LYS A 232 8.87 28.57 -18.11
CA LYS A 232 7.47 28.18 -18.33
C LYS A 232 6.91 27.41 -17.13
N ARG A 233 7.64 26.41 -16.61
CA ARG A 233 7.27 25.64 -15.41
C ARG A 233 7.18 26.52 -14.17
N ARG A 234 8.10 27.46 -13.99
CA ARG A 234 8.09 28.42 -12.88
C ARG A 234 6.83 29.29 -12.94
N ARG A 235 6.49 29.81 -14.12
CA ARG A 235 5.25 30.57 -14.36
C ARG A 235 3.99 29.74 -14.11
N GLU A 236 3.96 28.48 -14.54
CA GLU A 236 2.83 27.56 -14.29
C GLU A 236 2.64 27.30 -12.79
N ARG A 237 3.72 27.00 -12.05
CA ARG A 237 3.69 26.86 -10.57
C ARG A 237 3.25 28.15 -9.87
N ALA A 238 3.68 29.31 -10.37
CA ALA A 238 3.23 30.60 -9.86
C ALA A 238 1.73 30.80 -10.08
N LEU A 239 1.20 30.42 -11.24
CA LEU A 239 -0.25 30.46 -11.51
C LEU A 239 -1.04 29.49 -10.62
N ASP A 240 -0.53 28.27 -10.37
CA ASP A 240 -1.13 27.31 -9.43
C ASP A 240 -1.16 27.87 -7.99
N THR A 241 -0.05 28.44 -7.55
CA THR A 241 0.08 29.03 -6.20
C THR A 241 -0.81 30.26 -6.06
N ALA A 242 -0.92 31.08 -7.11
CA ALA A 242 -1.77 32.26 -7.17
C ALA A 242 -3.25 31.87 -7.19
N ALA A 243 -3.60 30.81 -7.91
CA ALA A 243 -4.94 30.24 -7.92
C ALA A 243 -5.41 29.82 -6.51
N GLY A 244 -4.48 29.33 -5.68
CA GLY A 244 -4.66 29.03 -4.26
C GLY A 244 -4.51 30.21 -3.29
N LYS A 245 -4.41 31.46 -3.78
CA LYS A 245 -4.18 32.69 -2.98
C LYS A 245 -2.90 32.63 -2.11
N GLY A 246 -1.86 31.93 -2.59
CA GLY A 246 -0.62 31.71 -1.85
C GLY A 246 0.48 32.77 -2.05
N LEU A 247 0.36 33.62 -3.08
CA LEU A 247 1.34 34.65 -3.44
C LEU A 247 0.94 36.03 -2.89
N THR A 248 1.95 36.84 -2.55
CA THR A 248 1.78 38.27 -2.25
C THR A 248 1.52 39.07 -3.54
N ALA A 249 1.04 40.31 -3.42
CA ALA A 249 0.74 41.15 -4.60
C ALA A 249 1.99 41.48 -5.42
N GLU A 250 3.14 41.65 -4.76
CA GLU A 250 4.44 41.93 -5.37
C GLU A 250 4.98 40.72 -6.16
N GLU A 251 4.93 39.53 -5.57
CA GLU A 251 5.32 38.28 -6.24
C GLU A 251 4.40 37.94 -7.41
N LEU A 252 3.09 38.25 -7.28
CA LEU A 252 2.11 38.09 -8.36
C LEU A 252 2.52 38.90 -9.60
N GLN A 253 2.96 40.14 -9.38
CA GLN A 253 3.31 41.06 -10.47
C GLN A 253 4.70 40.76 -11.06
N GLN A 254 5.65 40.29 -10.24
CA GLN A 254 6.98 39.88 -10.69
C GLN A 254 6.97 38.57 -11.49
N GLU A 255 6.20 37.56 -11.07
CA GLU A 255 6.23 36.22 -11.69
C GLU A 255 5.20 36.04 -12.82
N ILE A 256 4.05 36.75 -12.77
CA ILE A 256 2.95 36.55 -13.73
C ILE A 256 2.82 37.74 -14.72
N GLY A 257 3.25 38.94 -14.33
CA GLY A 257 3.29 40.14 -15.17
C GLY A 257 2.18 41.16 -14.89
N HIS A 258 1.87 41.99 -15.89
CA HIS A 258 1.04 43.20 -15.75
C HIS A 258 -0.46 42.96 -15.48
N ASP A 259 -0.99 41.75 -15.72
CA ASP A 259 -2.38 41.40 -15.41
C ASP A 259 -2.51 39.99 -14.80
N PRO A 260 -2.14 39.84 -13.51
CA PRO A 260 -2.14 38.55 -12.85
C PRO A 260 -3.55 38.02 -12.57
N GLY A 261 -4.55 38.91 -12.45
CA GLY A 261 -5.93 38.53 -12.19
C GLY A 261 -6.55 37.77 -13.37
N GLN A 262 -6.37 38.29 -14.59
CA GLN A 262 -6.83 37.62 -15.80
C GLN A 262 -6.07 36.30 -16.06
N ALA A 263 -4.75 36.29 -15.85
CA ALA A 263 -3.93 35.10 -16.07
C ALA A 263 -4.33 33.94 -15.13
N VAL A 264 -4.59 34.23 -13.85
CA VAL A 264 -5.06 33.22 -12.88
C VAL A 264 -6.48 32.74 -13.22
N ALA A 265 -7.37 33.63 -13.66
CA ALA A 265 -8.72 33.25 -14.08
C ALA A 265 -8.70 32.34 -15.33
N ALA A 266 -7.89 32.69 -16.33
CA ALA A 266 -7.69 31.89 -17.53
C ALA A 266 -7.06 30.53 -17.20
N HIS A 267 -6.08 30.48 -16.28
CA HIS A 267 -5.47 29.24 -15.82
C HIS A 267 -6.49 28.32 -15.12
N LYS A 268 -7.32 28.87 -14.22
CA LYS A 268 -8.41 28.11 -13.57
C LYS A 268 -9.43 27.58 -14.57
N ALA A 269 -9.79 28.37 -15.58
CA ALA A 269 -10.71 27.94 -16.63
C ALA A 269 -10.10 26.81 -17.48
N ALA A 270 -8.85 26.93 -17.89
CA ALA A 270 -8.12 25.91 -18.64
C ALA A 270 -7.95 24.61 -17.83
N GLN A 271 -7.68 24.71 -16.53
CA GLN A 271 -7.59 23.54 -15.64
C GLN A 271 -8.94 22.82 -15.52
N LYS A 272 -10.03 23.56 -15.31
CA LYS A 272 -11.39 22.98 -15.30
C LYS A 272 -11.75 22.29 -16.60
N LEU A 273 -11.38 22.87 -17.74
CA LEU A 273 -11.60 22.26 -19.06
C LEU A 273 -10.80 20.97 -19.21
N LYS A 274 -9.50 20.97 -18.84
CA LYS A 274 -8.66 19.77 -18.87
C LYS A 274 -9.22 18.66 -17.97
N GLU A 275 -9.65 19.00 -16.76
CA GLU A 275 -10.28 18.04 -15.83
C GLU A 275 -11.58 17.48 -16.40
N ALA A 276 -12.42 18.32 -17.03
CA ALA A 276 -13.67 17.87 -17.66
C ALA A 276 -13.39 16.91 -18.82
N MET A 277 -12.44 17.24 -19.71
CA MET A 277 -12.03 16.36 -20.82
C MET A 277 -11.45 15.04 -20.32
N GLN A 278 -10.64 15.06 -19.24
CA GLN A 278 -10.10 13.83 -18.65
C GLN A 278 -11.21 12.95 -18.05
N LYS A 279 -12.17 13.54 -17.35
CA LYS A 279 -13.33 12.82 -16.81
C LYS A 279 -14.17 12.21 -17.91
N GLU A 280 -14.40 12.94 -19.00
CA GLU A 280 -15.13 12.43 -20.16
C GLU A 280 -14.40 11.25 -20.81
N LYS A 281 -13.08 11.37 -21.02
CA LYS A 281 -12.25 10.27 -21.57
C LYS A 281 -12.27 9.04 -20.66
N ALA A 282 -12.22 9.23 -19.34
CA ALA A 282 -12.31 8.13 -18.37
C ALA A 282 -13.68 7.45 -18.43
N LEU A 283 -14.76 8.22 -18.49
CA LEU A 283 -16.12 7.71 -18.63
C LEU A 283 -16.30 6.94 -19.94
N GLN A 284 -15.77 7.44 -21.06
CA GLN A 284 -15.78 6.72 -22.33
C GLN A 284 -15.03 5.39 -22.26
N SER A 285 -13.91 5.34 -21.51
CA SER A 285 -13.14 4.10 -21.34
C SER A 285 -13.90 3.05 -20.53
N ILE A 286 -14.52 3.42 -19.40
CA ILE A 286 -15.36 2.48 -18.62
C ILE A 286 -16.61 2.10 -19.41
N SER A 287 -17.25 3.05 -20.09
CA SER A 287 -18.42 2.78 -20.93
C SER A 287 -18.10 1.78 -22.04
N ALA A 288 -16.89 1.85 -22.63
CA ALA A 288 -16.44 0.87 -23.61
C ALA A 288 -16.24 -0.53 -23.01
N ILE A 289 -15.79 -0.63 -21.75
CA ILE A 289 -15.67 -1.91 -21.03
C ILE A 289 -17.07 -2.49 -20.76
N CYS A 290 -18.02 -1.66 -20.32
CA CYS A 290 -19.38 -2.08 -19.97
C CYS A 290 -20.27 -2.35 -21.19
N ARG A 291 -19.88 -1.93 -22.39
CA ARG A 291 -20.75 -1.96 -23.55
C ARG A 291 -21.16 -3.37 -23.95
N GLY A 292 -22.47 -3.63 -23.97
CA GLY A 292 -23.03 -4.93 -24.34
C GLY A 292 -22.82 -6.04 -23.31
N LYS A 293 -22.28 -5.71 -22.12
CA LYS A 293 -21.91 -6.70 -21.10
C LYS A 293 -23.01 -6.90 -20.07
N LYS A 294 -23.02 -8.09 -19.45
CA LYS A 294 -23.91 -8.43 -18.33
C LYS A 294 -23.33 -7.95 -17.01
N ILE A 295 -24.08 -7.10 -16.31
CA ILE A 295 -23.64 -6.43 -15.09
C ILE A 295 -24.46 -6.92 -13.90
N PHE A 296 -23.76 -7.36 -12.87
CA PHE A 296 -24.33 -7.75 -11.58
C PHE A 296 -24.14 -6.65 -10.54
N LEU A 297 -25.23 -6.31 -9.84
CA LEU A 297 -25.26 -5.39 -8.72
C LEU A 297 -25.67 -6.16 -7.45
N PRO A 298 -24.82 -6.28 -6.42
CA PRO A 298 -25.11 -7.07 -5.22
C PRO A 298 -26.33 -6.56 -4.43
N ALA A 299 -26.55 -5.24 -4.42
CA ALA A 299 -27.71 -4.63 -3.79
C ALA A 299 -29.02 -4.84 -4.58
N GLY A 300 -28.97 -5.59 -5.69
CA GLY A 300 -30.05 -5.75 -6.64
C GLY A 300 -30.33 -4.47 -7.44
N LYS A 301 -31.30 -4.56 -8.36
CA LYS A 301 -31.86 -3.37 -8.98
C LYS A 301 -32.75 -2.67 -7.93
N PRO A 302 -32.57 -1.37 -7.64
CA PRO A 302 -33.48 -0.66 -6.75
C PRO A 302 -34.92 -0.78 -7.28
N ALA A 303 -35.85 -1.24 -6.43
CA ALA A 303 -37.23 -1.56 -6.77
C ALA A 303 -38.04 -0.35 -7.30
N THR A 304 -37.54 0.86 -7.07
CA THR A 304 -38.09 2.11 -7.61
C THR A 304 -37.09 2.70 -8.59
N GLY A 305 -37.54 2.85 -9.85
CA GLY A 305 -36.78 3.35 -11.00
C GLY A 305 -35.79 4.45 -10.65
N ASN A 306 -34.53 4.05 -10.53
CA ASN A 306 -33.45 5.01 -10.52
C ASN A 306 -33.19 5.36 -11.99
N ASP A 307 -34.01 6.25 -12.54
CA ASP A 307 -34.01 6.62 -13.98
C ASP A 307 -32.62 6.96 -14.48
N ALA A 308 -31.72 7.46 -13.62
CA ALA A 308 -30.33 7.73 -13.98
C ALA A 308 -29.51 6.45 -14.23
N LEU A 309 -29.64 5.43 -13.38
CA LEU A 309 -28.93 4.15 -13.53
C LEU A 309 -29.44 3.38 -14.74
N ASP A 310 -30.77 3.32 -14.92
CA ASP A 310 -31.38 2.66 -16.06
C ASP A 310 -31.01 3.39 -17.37
N ARG A 311 -31.03 4.73 -17.40
CA ARG A 311 -30.54 5.50 -18.56
C ARG A 311 -29.06 5.26 -18.85
N HIS A 312 -28.23 5.15 -17.81
CA HIS A 312 -26.79 4.89 -17.96
C HIS A 312 -26.51 3.47 -18.47
N MET A 313 -27.18 2.46 -17.92
CA MET A 313 -27.15 1.09 -18.44
C MET A 313 -27.60 1.05 -19.91
N THR A 314 -28.69 1.75 -20.23
CA THR A 314 -29.22 1.83 -21.60
C THR A 314 -28.26 2.52 -22.56
N SER A 315 -27.62 3.63 -22.16
CA SER A 315 -26.67 4.36 -23.00
C SER A 315 -25.42 3.53 -23.33
N MET A 316 -25.04 2.62 -22.44
CA MET A 316 -23.96 1.66 -22.66
C MET A 316 -24.43 0.37 -23.33
N SER A 317 -25.72 0.18 -23.63
CA SER A 317 -26.28 -1.11 -24.04
C SER A 317 -25.90 -2.25 -23.07
N ALA A 318 -25.71 -1.94 -21.79
CA ALA A 318 -25.39 -2.92 -20.76
C ALA A 318 -26.66 -3.61 -20.27
N MET A 319 -26.56 -4.89 -19.88
CA MET A 319 -27.70 -5.67 -19.41
C MET A 319 -27.56 -5.96 -17.92
N PHE A 320 -28.65 -5.75 -17.17
CA PHE A 320 -28.69 -6.19 -15.78
C PHE A 320 -28.78 -7.73 -15.72
N GLU A 321 -27.93 -8.35 -14.92
CA GLU A 321 -27.93 -9.78 -14.69
C GLU A 321 -28.12 -10.04 -13.19
N SER A 322 -29.13 -10.85 -12.87
CA SER A 322 -29.47 -11.19 -11.48
C SER A 322 -28.64 -12.35 -10.96
N SER A 323 -28.05 -13.16 -11.85
CA SER A 323 -27.20 -14.28 -11.47
C SER A 323 -25.72 -13.90 -11.52
N PRO A 324 -24.96 -13.99 -10.39
CA PRO A 324 -23.54 -13.71 -10.41
C PRO A 324 -22.77 -14.68 -11.33
N LEU A 325 -23.30 -15.88 -11.57
CA LEU A 325 -22.70 -16.88 -12.46
C LEU A 325 -22.70 -16.45 -13.94
N LYS A 326 -23.65 -15.62 -14.36
CA LYS A 326 -23.77 -15.19 -15.77
C LYS A 326 -23.20 -13.79 -16.01
N ALA A 327 -22.75 -13.13 -14.95
CA ALA A 327 -22.27 -11.76 -15.01
C ALA A 327 -20.82 -11.68 -15.50
N GLU A 328 -20.57 -10.68 -16.36
CA GLU A 328 -19.24 -10.36 -16.89
C GLU A 328 -18.59 -9.21 -16.13
N ILE A 329 -19.39 -8.42 -15.43
CA ILE A 329 -18.97 -7.26 -14.64
C ILE A 329 -19.71 -7.26 -13.30
N PHE A 330 -18.97 -7.07 -12.21
CA PHE A 330 -19.49 -6.91 -10.87
C PHE A 330 -19.26 -5.49 -10.41
N VAL A 331 -20.31 -4.76 -10.06
CA VAL A 331 -20.19 -3.41 -9.49
C VAL A 331 -20.38 -3.50 -7.98
N ILE A 332 -19.34 -3.15 -7.23
CA ILE A 332 -19.33 -3.25 -5.76
C ILE A 332 -18.96 -1.91 -5.13
N ASN A 333 -19.27 -1.74 -3.84
CA ASN A 333 -18.95 -0.49 -3.14
C ASN A 333 -17.47 -0.43 -2.74
N GLU A 334 -16.91 -1.54 -2.26
CA GLU A 334 -15.54 -1.62 -1.71
C GLU A 334 -14.68 -2.62 -2.49
N ILE A 335 -13.79 -2.12 -3.36
CA ILE A 335 -12.89 -2.98 -4.15
C ILE A 335 -11.73 -3.55 -3.34
N VAL A 336 -11.33 -2.88 -2.25
CA VAL A 336 -10.18 -3.31 -1.43
C VAL A 336 -10.51 -4.60 -0.67
N HIS A 337 -11.77 -4.77 -0.26
CA HIS A 337 -12.28 -5.94 0.44
C HIS A 337 -13.54 -6.45 -0.25
N PRO A 338 -13.43 -7.01 -1.47
CA PRO A 338 -14.59 -7.45 -2.21
C PRO A 338 -15.24 -8.64 -1.47
N PRO A 339 -16.59 -8.73 -1.48
CA PRO A 339 -17.28 -9.91 -0.96
C PRO A 339 -16.73 -11.18 -1.63
N GLU A 340 -16.37 -12.17 -0.82
CA GLU A 340 -15.58 -13.31 -1.30
C GLU A 340 -16.28 -14.07 -2.42
N GLU A 341 -17.58 -14.31 -2.32
CA GLU A 341 -18.35 -14.96 -3.38
C GLU A 341 -18.22 -14.25 -4.74
N LEU A 342 -18.21 -12.91 -4.74
CA LEU A 342 -18.05 -12.11 -5.95
C LEU A 342 -16.61 -12.12 -6.44
N LEU A 343 -15.63 -12.14 -5.53
CA LEU A 343 -14.22 -12.28 -5.88
C LEU A 343 -13.96 -13.63 -6.56
N TRP A 344 -14.48 -14.72 -6.00
CA TRP A 344 -14.40 -16.06 -6.59
C TRP A 344 -15.07 -16.11 -7.96
N ASN A 345 -16.28 -15.57 -8.08
CA ASN A 345 -16.91 -15.44 -9.39
C ASN A 345 -16.02 -14.66 -10.36
N ALA A 346 -15.46 -13.53 -9.95
CA ALA A 346 -14.68 -12.67 -10.81
C ALA A 346 -13.41 -13.33 -11.36
N PHE A 347 -12.59 -13.98 -10.52
CA PHE A 347 -11.37 -14.62 -11.04
C PHE A 347 -11.63 -15.95 -11.73
N LEU A 348 -12.68 -16.69 -11.37
CA LEU A 348 -13.01 -17.94 -12.07
C LEU A 348 -13.44 -17.66 -13.52
N SER A 349 -14.25 -16.62 -13.76
CA SER A 349 -14.70 -16.24 -15.12
C SER A 349 -13.82 -15.21 -15.83
N GLY A 350 -12.89 -14.57 -15.12
CA GLY A 350 -12.10 -13.46 -15.66
C GLY A 350 -12.90 -12.18 -15.89
N SER A 351 -13.88 -11.94 -15.02
CA SER A 351 -14.76 -10.78 -15.06
C SER A 351 -14.09 -9.52 -14.49
N PHE A 352 -14.76 -8.39 -14.67
CA PHE A 352 -14.36 -7.11 -14.06
C PHE A 352 -15.01 -6.90 -12.70
N LEU A 353 -14.26 -6.31 -11.77
CA LEU A 353 -14.75 -5.75 -10.52
C LEU A 353 -14.60 -4.23 -10.60
N LEU A 354 -15.73 -3.51 -10.58
CA LEU A 354 -15.79 -2.05 -10.68
C LEU A 354 -16.37 -1.45 -9.41
N SER A 355 -15.88 -0.27 -9.02
CA SER A 355 -16.55 0.51 -7.99
C SER A 355 -17.80 1.15 -8.56
N ALA A 356 -18.80 1.43 -7.72
CA ALA A 356 -19.95 2.24 -8.12
C ALA A 356 -19.53 3.59 -8.74
N GLN A 357 -18.45 4.19 -8.22
CA GLN A 357 -17.90 5.44 -8.74
C GLN A 357 -17.31 5.26 -10.16
N ALA A 358 -16.51 4.21 -10.38
CA ALA A 358 -15.96 3.91 -11.71
C ALA A 358 -17.07 3.66 -12.72
N PHE A 359 -18.08 2.89 -12.32
CA PHE A 359 -19.22 2.55 -13.16
C PHE A 359 -20.06 3.78 -13.55
N CYS A 360 -20.41 4.64 -12.59
CA CYS A 360 -21.28 5.80 -12.86
C CYS A 360 -20.56 7.01 -13.45
N SER A 361 -19.30 7.24 -13.06
CA SER A 361 -18.58 8.49 -13.37
C SER A 361 -17.32 8.30 -14.21
N GLY A 362 -16.95 7.06 -14.53
CA GLY A 362 -15.68 6.73 -15.19
C GLY A 362 -14.45 6.82 -14.28
N ASN A 363 -14.60 7.44 -13.11
CA ASN A 363 -13.50 7.66 -12.17
C ASN A 363 -13.66 6.72 -10.98
N GLY A 364 -12.65 5.92 -10.71
CA GLY A 364 -12.63 5.03 -9.55
C GLY A 364 -11.89 3.73 -9.86
N PRO A 365 -11.72 2.88 -8.85
CA PRO A 365 -11.05 1.61 -9.03
C PRO A 365 -11.85 0.68 -9.94
N ALA A 366 -11.11 -0.03 -10.80
CA ALA A 366 -11.58 -1.01 -11.75
C ALA A 366 -10.50 -2.09 -11.88
N VAL A 367 -10.86 -3.35 -11.66
CA VAL A 367 -9.92 -4.48 -11.67
C VAL A 367 -10.42 -5.54 -12.64
N LYS A 368 -9.56 -6.00 -13.53
CA LYS A 368 -9.85 -7.12 -14.43
C LYS A 368 -9.10 -8.36 -13.95
N TYR A 369 -9.82 -9.45 -13.72
CA TYR A 369 -9.19 -10.72 -13.37
C TYR A 369 -8.91 -11.58 -14.61
N ILE A 370 -7.88 -12.40 -14.51
CA ILE A 370 -7.58 -13.42 -15.52
C ILE A 370 -8.57 -14.58 -15.32
N ASN A 371 -9.20 -15.04 -16.39
CA ASN A 371 -10.10 -16.21 -16.36
C ASN A 371 -9.29 -17.47 -15.98
N THR A 372 -9.37 -17.89 -14.72
CA THR A 372 -8.63 -19.07 -14.26
C THR A 372 -9.19 -20.38 -14.80
N MET A 373 -10.49 -20.44 -15.11
CA MET A 373 -11.15 -21.62 -15.70
C MET A 373 -10.66 -21.91 -17.12
N SER A 374 -10.18 -20.90 -17.84
CA SER A 374 -9.58 -21.06 -19.18
C SER A 374 -8.22 -21.78 -19.18
N ILE A 375 -7.61 -21.95 -18.01
CA ILE A 375 -6.33 -22.65 -17.80
C ILE A 375 -6.64 -24.10 -17.42
N ARG A 376 -6.05 -25.07 -18.13
CA ARG A 376 -6.30 -26.49 -17.88
C ARG A 376 -5.80 -26.90 -16.50
N ARG A 377 -6.70 -27.41 -15.65
CA ARG A 377 -6.37 -27.91 -14.31
C ARG A 377 -7.24 -29.11 -13.93
N SER A 378 -6.69 -30.03 -13.15
CA SER A 378 -7.44 -31.03 -12.41
C SER A 378 -7.67 -30.53 -11.00
N VAL A 379 -8.89 -30.64 -10.50
CA VAL A 379 -9.31 -30.05 -9.22
C VAL A 379 -9.93 -31.11 -8.34
N PHE A 380 -9.47 -31.21 -7.11
CA PHE A 380 -10.05 -32.01 -6.05
C PHE A 380 -10.55 -31.10 -4.92
N CYS A 381 -11.70 -31.42 -4.33
CA CYS A 381 -12.19 -30.78 -3.12
C CYS A 381 -12.26 -31.85 -2.03
N SER A 382 -11.53 -31.71 -0.93
CA SER A 382 -11.58 -32.67 0.18
C SER A 382 -12.95 -32.68 0.85
N SER A 383 -13.27 -33.77 1.54
CA SER A 383 -14.52 -33.85 2.32
C SER A 383 -14.59 -32.80 3.42
N GLY A 384 -13.46 -32.48 4.08
CA GLY A 384 -13.42 -31.40 5.07
C GLY A 384 -13.73 -30.05 4.42
N PHE A 385 -13.10 -29.73 3.29
CA PHE A 385 -13.35 -28.47 2.60
C PHE A 385 -14.79 -28.35 2.08
N GLN A 386 -15.37 -29.45 1.59
CA GLN A 386 -16.78 -29.49 1.18
C GLN A 386 -17.74 -29.25 2.35
N SER A 387 -17.41 -29.78 3.53
CA SER A 387 -18.20 -29.59 4.75
C SER A 387 -18.10 -28.16 5.28
N ASP A 388 -16.89 -27.60 5.31
CA ASP A 388 -16.63 -26.28 5.89
C ASP A 388 -17.09 -25.14 4.98
N PHE A 389 -17.01 -25.33 3.65
CA PHE A 389 -17.30 -24.30 2.66
C PHE A 389 -18.21 -24.78 1.51
N PRO A 390 -19.42 -25.29 1.81
CA PRO A 390 -20.30 -25.89 0.81
C PRO A 390 -20.70 -24.89 -0.30
N GLY A 391 -20.90 -23.62 0.04
CA GLY A 391 -21.23 -22.57 -0.93
C GLY A 391 -20.11 -22.28 -1.94
N LEU A 392 -18.85 -22.27 -1.49
CA LEU A 392 -17.70 -22.08 -2.38
C LEU A 392 -17.50 -23.29 -3.30
N VAL A 393 -17.67 -24.51 -2.79
CA VAL A 393 -17.62 -25.71 -3.62
C VAL A 393 -18.73 -25.69 -4.67
N ALA A 394 -19.96 -25.38 -4.28
CA ALA A 394 -21.08 -25.27 -5.22
C ALA A 394 -20.79 -24.22 -6.31
N LEU A 395 -20.20 -23.09 -5.95
CA LEU A 395 -19.80 -22.04 -6.89
C LEU A 395 -18.72 -22.53 -7.86
N VAL A 396 -17.66 -23.19 -7.36
CA VAL A 396 -16.59 -23.74 -8.21
C VAL A 396 -17.18 -24.76 -9.18
N VAL A 397 -17.99 -25.71 -8.70
CA VAL A 397 -18.64 -26.73 -9.53
C VAL A 397 -19.57 -26.09 -10.56
N ALA A 398 -20.36 -25.09 -10.17
CA ALA A 398 -21.24 -24.37 -11.09
C ALA A 398 -20.45 -23.66 -12.20
N ARG A 399 -19.29 -23.06 -11.86
CA ARG A 399 -18.39 -22.45 -12.85
C ARG A 399 -17.68 -23.46 -13.73
N MET A 400 -17.42 -24.66 -13.23
CA MET A 400 -16.84 -25.74 -14.03
C MET A 400 -17.81 -26.33 -15.06
N ALA A 401 -19.12 -26.14 -14.86
CA ALA A 401 -20.16 -26.54 -15.81
C ALA A 401 -20.26 -25.60 -17.03
N ASP A 402 -19.56 -24.47 -17.00
CA ASP A 402 -19.44 -23.56 -18.14
C ASP A 402 -18.70 -24.26 -19.31
N PRO A 403 -19.22 -24.23 -20.55
CA PRO A 403 -18.58 -24.86 -21.71
C PRO A 403 -17.13 -24.43 -21.95
N ASP A 404 -16.75 -23.22 -21.53
CA ASP A 404 -15.40 -22.68 -21.72
C ASP A 404 -14.41 -23.13 -20.62
N SER A 405 -14.90 -23.83 -19.59
CA SER A 405 -14.08 -24.37 -18.51
C SER A 405 -13.16 -25.48 -19.02
N LYS A 406 -11.86 -25.33 -18.74
CA LYS A 406 -10.85 -26.39 -18.95
C LYS A 406 -10.51 -27.14 -17.67
N TRP A 407 -11.25 -26.89 -16.60
CA TRP A 407 -11.05 -27.56 -15.33
C TRP A 407 -11.75 -28.91 -15.32
N LYS A 408 -11.11 -29.91 -14.73
CA LYS A 408 -11.67 -31.25 -14.55
C LYS A 408 -11.80 -31.56 -13.06
N LEU A 409 -13.02 -31.88 -12.61
CA LEU A 409 -13.27 -32.27 -11.23
C LEU A 409 -12.85 -33.73 -11.02
N LEU A 410 -12.15 -33.98 -9.92
CA LEU A 410 -11.78 -35.29 -9.42
C LEU A 410 -12.80 -35.68 -8.35
N SER A 411 -13.50 -36.79 -8.55
CA SER A 411 -14.69 -37.13 -7.77
C SER A 411 -14.39 -37.52 -6.32
N ASP A 412 -13.22 -38.09 -6.08
CA ASP A 412 -12.86 -38.72 -4.81
C ASP A 412 -11.35 -38.68 -4.57
N SER A 413 -10.96 -39.05 -3.35
CA SER A 413 -9.56 -39.07 -2.92
C SER A 413 -8.73 -40.10 -3.68
N HIS A 414 -9.30 -41.24 -4.08
CA HIS A 414 -8.59 -42.26 -4.86
C HIS A 414 -8.16 -41.72 -6.23
N GLN A 415 -9.07 -41.04 -6.94
CA GLN A 415 -8.76 -40.37 -8.20
C GLN A 415 -7.72 -39.26 -8.01
N PHE A 416 -7.83 -38.49 -6.92
CA PHE A 416 -6.83 -37.48 -6.58
C PHE A 416 -5.43 -38.06 -6.42
N PHE A 417 -5.27 -39.08 -5.58
CA PHE A 417 -3.97 -39.71 -5.37
C PHE A 417 -3.43 -40.37 -6.65
N ALA A 418 -4.27 -41.03 -7.45
CA ALA A 418 -3.84 -41.60 -8.72
C ALA A 418 -3.33 -40.55 -9.72
N VAL A 419 -3.97 -39.37 -9.78
CA VAL A 419 -3.53 -38.26 -10.64
C VAL A 419 -2.26 -37.61 -10.10
N LEU A 420 -2.13 -37.48 -8.78
CA LEU A 420 -0.94 -36.94 -8.11
C LEU A 420 0.29 -37.81 -8.37
N THR A 421 0.21 -39.12 -8.13
CA THR A 421 1.32 -40.07 -8.42
C THR A 421 1.73 -40.00 -9.89
N ARG A 422 0.77 -39.86 -10.80
CA ARG A 422 1.07 -39.70 -12.23
C ARG A 422 1.71 -38.36 -12.56
N ALA A 423 1.32 -37.29 -11.87
CA ALA A 423 1.91 -35.95 -12.03
C ALA A 423 3.36 -35.92 -11.55
N GLU A 424 3.68 -36.63 -10.47
CA GLU A 424 5.03 -36.80 -9.94
C GLU A 424 5.91 -37.59 -10.91
N ALA A 425 5.47 -38.77 -11.33
CA ALA A 425 6.21 -39.61 -12.29
C ALA A 425 6.50 -38.89 -13.61
N LYS A 426 5.62 -37.98 -14.04
CA LYS A 426 5.76 -37.18 -15.27
C LYS A 426 6.32 -35.79 -15.06
N GLN A 427 6.72 -35.43 -13.84
CA GLN A 427 7.24 -34.11 -13.48
C GLN A 427 6.39 -32.94 -13.96
N ARG A 428 5.05 -33.04 -13.82
CA ARG A 428 4.14 -31.96 -14.22
C ARG A 428 4.26 -30.74 -13.32
N ALA A 429 3.84 -29.59 -13.83
CA ALA A 429 3.79 -28.37 -13.01
C ALA A 429 2.74 -28.51 -11.91
N ALA A 430 3.08 -28.11 -10.67
CA ALA A 430 2.17 -28.20 -9.52
C ALA A 430 0.88 -27.39 -9.71
N SER A 431 0.90 -26.36 -10.56
CA SER A 431 -0.26 -25.54 -10.90
C SER A 431 -1.34 -26.28 -11.71
N GLU A 432 -1.02 -27.43 -12.31
CA GLU A 432 -1.98 -28.22 -13.10
C GLU A 432 -2.91 -29.08 -12.22
N LEU A 433 -2.53 -29.37 -10.97
CA LEU A 433 -3.33 -30.14 -10.02
C LEU A 433 -3.59 -29.32 -8.77
N LEU A 434 -4.85 -28.97 -8.52
CA LEU A 434 -5.29 -28.21 -7.36
C LEU A 434 -6.08 -29.12 -6.42
N ALA A 435 -5.80 -29.01 -5.13
CA ALA A 435 -6.61 -29.63 -4.09
C ALA A 435 -7.08 -28.56 -3.11
N PHE A 436 -8.39 -28.31 -3.07
CA PHE A 436 -9.00 -27.49 -2.04
C PHE A 436 -9.17 -28.31 -0.76
N VAL A 437 -8.48 -27.89 0.29
CA VAL A 437 -8.33 -28.64 1.54
C VAL A 437 -8.41 -27.72 2.75
N THR A 438 -8.77 -28.27 3.91
CA THR A 438 -8.67 -27.56 5.19
C THR A 438 -7.22 -27.54 5.68
N GLU A 439 -6.89 -26.61 6.59
CA GLU A 439 -5.55 -26.56 7.20
C GLU A 439 -5.18 -27.86 7.91
N THR A 440 -6.17 -28.50 8.54
CA THR A 440 -6.01 -29.78 9.25
C THR A 440 -5.72 -30.95 8.31
N GLU A 441 -6.25 -30.93 7.09
CA GLU A 441 -6.07 -32.02 6.10
C GLU A 441 -4.72 -31.97 5.39
N ILE A 442 -4.03 -30.81 5.38
CA ILE A 442 -2.72 -30.66 4.74
C ILE A 442 -1.72 -31.67 5.31
N GLY A 443 -1.66 -31.79 6.64
CA GLY A 443 -0.76 -32.72 7.32
C GLY A 443 -1.06 -34.19 6.96
N SER A 444 -2.33 -34.57 6.91
CA SER A 444 -2.75 -35.91 6.52
C SER A 444 -2.37 -36.24 5.08
N ILE A 445 -2.51 -35.30 4.14
CA ILE A 445 -2.14 -35.51 2.73
C ILE A 445 -0.62 -35.62 2.59
N LEU A 446 0.16 -34.80 3.28
CA LEU A 446 1.62 -34.90 3.28
C LEU A 446 2.11 -36.23 3.84
N SER A 447 1.45 -36.75 4.89
CA SER A 447 1.83 -38.03 5.49
C SER A 447 1.67 -39.24 4.55
N ALA A 448 0.83 -39.13 3.52
CA ALA A 448 0.69 -40.15 2.49
C ALA A 448 1.87 -40.19 1.50
N PHE A 449 2.74 -39.17 1.51
CA PHE A 449 3.93 -39.04 0.65
C PHE A 449 5.17 -38.76 1.50
N PRO A 450 5.66 -39.74 2.28
CA PRO A 450 6.75 -39.53 3.24
C PRO A 450 8.09 -39.11 2.61
N GLU A 451 8.28 -39.36 1.31
CA GLU A 451 9.46 -38.89 0.56
C GLU A 451 9.47 -37.37 0.33
N GLN A 452 8.31 -36.72 0.43
CA GLN A 452 8.13 -35.29 0.20
C GLN A 452 7.99 -34.59 1.55
N LYS A 453 9.07 -33.93 1.98
CA LYS A 453 9.14 -33.32 3.31
C LYS A 453 8.31 -32.03 3.42
N THR A 454 7.95 -31.39 2.30
CA THR A 454 7.23 -30.11 2.31
C THR A 454 6.13 -30.02 1.23
N VAL A 455 5.16 -29.12 1.43
CA VAL A 455 4.09 -28.79 0.45
C VAL A 455 4.66 -28.30 -0.88
N VAL A 456 5.88 -27.75 -0.88
CA VAL A 456 6.54 -27.21 -2.09
C VAL A 456 7.01 -28.33 -3.02
N ASP A 457 7.32 -29.50 -2.45
CA ASP A 457 7.86 -30.66 -3.19
C ASP A 457 6.76 -31.44 -3.93
N LEU A 458 5.51 -31.28 -3.50
CA LEU A 458 4.34 -31.87 -4.15
C LEU A 458 4.12 -31.28 -5.55
N ARG A 459 3.84 -32.14 -6.54
CA ARG A 459 3.36 -31.71 -7.87
C ARG A 459 1.87 -31.35 -7.87
N CYS A 460 1.39 -30.79 -6.76
CA CYS A 460 0.04 -30.30 -6.53
C CYS A 460 0.09 -29.01 -5.69
N LYS A 461 -0.86 -28.11 -5.91
CA LYS A 461 -1.14 -27.01 -4.98
C LYS A 461 -2.26 -27.42 -4.03
N LEU A 462 -1.89 -27.62 -2.77
CA LEU A 462 -2.82 -27.70 -1.64
C LEU A 462 -3.26 -26.26 -1.31
N LEU A 463 -4.54 -25.97 -1.48
CA LEU A 463 -5.11 -24.64 -1.35
C LEU A 463 -6.18 -24.65 -0.24
N THR A 464 -5.89 -23.93 0.83
CA THR A 464 -6.89 -23.48 1.81
C THR A 464 -7.77 -22.37 1.21
N ARG A 465 -8.87 -22.02 1.88
CA ARG A 465 -9.75 -20.90 1.46
C ARG A 465 -8.96 -19.61 1.19
N SER A 466 -8.07 -19.22 2.11
CA SER A 466 -7.26 -18.01 2.00
C SER A 466 -6.20 -18.10 0.88
N SER A 467 -5.44 -19.20 0.85
CA SER A 467 -4.38 -19.39 -0.15
C SER A 467 -4.91 -19.59 -1.56
N ALA A 468 -6.13 -20.13 -1.72
CA ALA A 468 -6.82 -20.21 -3.00
C ALA A 468 -7.02 -18.84 -3.64
N VAL A 469 -7.49 -17.86 -2.86
CA VAL A 469 -7.69 -16.49 -3.35
C VAL A 469 -6.36 -15.89 -3.79
N SER A 470 -5.31 -15.94 -2.97
CA SER A 470 -4.00 -15.40 -3.32
C SER A 470 -3.39 -16.03 -4.57
N PHE A 471 -3.65 -17.31 -4.80
CA PHE A 471 -3.11 -18.04 -5.95
C PHE A 471 -3.92 -17.85 -7.25
N LEU A 472 -5.25 -17.79 -7.15
CA LEU A 472 -6.16 -17.75 -8.30
C LEU A 472 -6.55 -16.33 -8.71
N ALA A 473 -6.64 -15.37 -7.77
CA ALA A 473 -7.08 -14.00 -8.01
C ALA A 473 -6.00 -13.14 -8.71
N LYS A 474 -5.56 -13.58 -9.89
CA LYS A 474 -4.57 -12.87 -10.71
C LYS A 474 -5.23 -11.76 -11.50
N VAL A 475 -4.67 -10.56 -11.39
CA VAL A 475 -5.17 -9.36 -12.07
C VAL A 475 -4.42 -9.15 -13.39
N GLU A 476 -5.14 -8.78 -14.44
CA GLU A 476 -4.55 -8.34 -15.70
C GLU A 476 -4.09 -6.88 -15.55
N PHE A 477 -2.79 -6.68 -15.34
CA PHE A 477 -2.20 -5.35 -15.44
C PHE A 477 -2.11 -4.98 -16.92
N LYS A 478 -3.12 -4.26 -17.44
CA LYS A 478 -2.91 -3.49 -18.66
C LYS A 478 -1.80 -2.48 -18.34
N LYS A 479 -0.61 -2.65 -18.93
CA LYS A 479 0.33 -1.56 -19.09
C LYS A 479 -0.45 -0.45 -19.81
N SER A 480 -0.87 0.57 -19.07
CA SER A 480 -1.48 1.73 -19.68
C SER A 480 -0.41 2.36 -20.56
N GLY A 481 -0.47 2.08 -21.86
CA GLY A 481 0.15 2.91 -22.87
C GLY A 481 -0.54 4.27 -22.80
N MET A 482 -0.09 5.12 -21.89
CA MET A 482 -0.36 6.55 -21.99
C MET A 482 0.59 7.08 -23.04
N CYS A 483 -0.02 7.43 -24.17
CA CYS A 483 0.48 8.20 -25.30
C CYS A 483 1.76 8.99 -24.98
N GLY A 484 2.84 8.61 -25.66
CA GLY A 484 3.79 9.60 -26.12
C GLY A 484 3.06 10.54 -27.06
N SER A 485 3.07 11.81 -26.71
CA SER A 485 2.84 12.95 -27.60
C SER A 485 3.82 14.01 -27.15
#